data_AF-A0A7E6F848-F1
#
_entry.id   AF-A0A7E6F848-F1
#
_cell.length_a   1.000
_cell.length_b   1.000
_cell.length_c   1.000
_cell.angle_alpha   90.00
_cell.angle_beta   90.00
_cell.angle_gamma   90.00
#
_symmetry.space_group_name_H-M   'P 1'
#
loop_
_entity.id
_entity.type
_entity.pdbx_description
1 polymer ?
#
loop_
_entity_poly.entity_id
_entity_poly.type
_entity_poly.pdbx_seq_one_letter_code
_entity_poly.pdbx_strand_id
1 'polypeptide(L)'
;MEKTAYRAVIKYLHLKGMTPSEIQEDMRGRESVEDDPRPRTPPTANIKDNLDLALGMMMQDRRISYHQIAERMGISIERAVNIVTKELGFSKVSAWWVPR
;
A
#
# COMPACT_ATOMS: atom_id res chain seq x y z
N MET A 1 32.05 -12.14 1.04
CA MET A 1 32.77 -11.54 -0.11
C MET A 1 32.95 -10.05 0.13
N GLU A 2 34.17 -9.52 -0.07
CA GLU A 2 34.44 -8.09 0.13
C GLU A 2 33.77 -7.22 -0.94
N LYS A 3 33.31 -6.02 -0.55
CA LYS A 3 32.64 -5.04 -1.43
C LYS A 3 33.49 -4.65 -2.65
N THR A 4 34.81 -4.75 -2.55
CA THR A 4 35.77 -4.51 -3.65
C THR A 4 35.63 -5.53 -4.77
N ALA A 5 35.42 -6.80 -4.43
CA ALA A 5 35.29 -7.89 -5.40
C ALA A 5 34.02 -7.73 -6.25
N TYR A 6 32.88 -7.38 -5.63
CA TYR A 6 31.63 -7.15 -6.36
C TYR A 6 31.73 -6.02 -7.39
N ARG A 7 32.42 -4.93 -7.04
CA ARG A 7 32.65 -3.81 -7.96
C ARG A 7 33.50 -4.21 -9.16
N ALA A 8 34.53 -5.03 -8.94
CA ALA A 8 35.37 -5.54 -10.02
C ALA A 8 34.58 -6.44 -10.98
N VAL A 9 33.73 -7.33 -10.44
CA VAL A 9 32.88 -8.22 -11.23
C VAL A 9 31.84 -7.44 -12.06
N ILE A 10 31.11 -6.51 -11.43
CA ILE A 10 30.11 -5.68 -12.14
C ILE A 10 30.78 -4.86 -13.26
N LYS A 11 31.97 -4.29 -13.01
CA LYS A 11 32.71 -3.52 -14.01
C LYS A 11 33.15 -4.38 -15.20
N TYR A 12 33.59 -5.62 -14.94
CA TYR A 12 33.95 -6.57 -15.99
C TYR A 12 32.75 -6.93 -16.87
N LEU A 13 31.60 -7.23 -16.25
CA LEU A 13 30.38 -7.60 -16.98
C LEU A 13 29.83 -6.43 -17.79
N HIS A 14 29.90 -5.22 -17.25
CA HIS A 14 29.52 -4.01 -17.97
C HIS A 14 30.43 -3.73 -19.18
N LEU A 15 31.75 -3.93 -19.03
CA LEU A 15 32.71 -3.80 -20.13
C LEU A 15 32.50 -4.85 -21.23
N LYS A 16 31.95 -6.02 -20.87
CA LYS A 16 31.51 -7.06 -21.81
C LYS A 16 30.22 -6.70 -22.57
N GLY A 17 29.63 -5.53 -22.31
CA GLY A 17 28.45 -5.04 -23.02
C GLY A 17 27.12 -5.50 -22.44
N MET A 18 27.11 -6.14 -21.25
CA MET A 18 25.87 -6.52 -20.58
C MET A 18 25.19 -5.31 -19.97
N THR A 19 23.86 -5.30 -20.10
CA THR A 19 23.01 -4.30 -19.45
C THR A 19 22.91 -4.57 -17.95
N PRO A 20 22.63 -3.55 -17.12
CA PRO A 20 22.51 -3.74 -15.67
C PRO A 20 21.49 -4.82 -15.27
N SER A 21 20.42 -4.98 -16.05
CA SER A 21 19.39 -6.01 -15.84
C SER A 21 19.93 -7.42 -16.07
N GLU A 22 20.71 -7.63 -17.13
CA GLU A 22 21.34 -8.94 -17.43
C GLU A 22 22.42 -9.28 -16.40
N ILE A 23 23.20 -8.29 -15.95
CA ILE A 23 24.18 -8.47 -14.87
C ILE A 23 23.48 -8.90 -13.58
N GLN A 24 22.34 -8.29 -13.28
CA GLN A 24 21.55 -8.64 -12.11
C GLN A 24 21.00 -10.07 -12.20
N GLU A 25 20.57 -10.51 -13.38
CA GLU A 25 20.08 -11.87 -13.63
C GLU A 25 21.19 -12.92 -13.52
N ASP A 26 22.36 -12.65 -14.12
CA ASP A 26 23.54 -13.53 -14.08
C ASP A 26 24.07 -13.67 -12.64
N MET A 27 24.15 -12.56 -11.89
CA MET A 27 24.58 -12.57 -10.49
C MET A 27 23.52 -13.13 -9.52
N ARG A 28 22.23 -13.08 -9.87
CA ARG A 28 21.14 -13.69 -9.07
C ARG A 28 21.01 -15.20 -9.27
N GLY A 29 21.75 -15.78 -10.21
CA GLY A 29 21.91 -17.23 -10.32
C GLY A 29 20.59 -18.00 -10.33
N ARG A 30 19.78 -17.87 -11.39
CA ARG A 30 18.59 -18.72 -11.69
C ARG A 30 17.73 -19.17 -10.49
N GLU A 31 17.55 -18.30 -9.50
CA GLU A 31 16.41 -18.37 -8.62
C GLU A 31 15.62 -17.10 -8.91
N SER A 32 14.68 -17.21 -9.87
CA SER A 32 13.59 -16.25 -10.00
C SER A 32 12.76 -16.33 -8.73
N VAL A 33 13.28 -15.74 -7.65
CA VAL A 33 12.45 -15.16 -6.61
C VAL A 33 11.89 -13.91 -7.26
N GLU A 34 10.80 -14.09 -7.99
CA GLU A 34 9.86 -13.00 -8.22
C GLU A 34 9.65 -12.36 -6.85
N ASP A 35 9.97 -11.07 -6.75
CA ASP A 35 9.59 -10.28 -5.59
C ASP A 35 8.07 -10.18 -5.67
N ASP A 36 7.39 -11.20 -5.13
CA ASP A 36 5.94 -11.21 -4.89
C ASP A 36 5.64 -9.84 -4.28
N PRO A 37 4.75 -9.02 -4.89
CA PRO A 37 4.54 -7.63 -4.47
C PRO A 37 4.33 -7.62 -2.97
N ARG A 38 5.40 -7.24 -2.25
CA ARG A 38 5.50 -7.38 -0.80
C ARG A 38 4.19 -6.83 -0.24
N PRO A 39 3.32 -7.65 0.36
CA PRO A 39 2.04 -7.17 0.82
C PRO A 39 2.35 -6.05 1.80
N ARG A 40 2.03 -4.82 1.38
CA ARG A 40 2.03 -3.68 2.30
C ARG A 40 0.92 -4.05 3.26
N THR A 41 1.26 -4.69 4.38
CA THR A 41 0.29 -5.12 5.39
C THR A 41 -0.36 -3.88 5.99
N PRO A 42 -1.65 -3.59 5.76
CA PRO A 42 -2.53 -3.30 6.88
C PRO A 42 -2.86 -4.64 7.55
N PRO A 43 -3.12 -4.68 8.85
CA PRO A 43 -3.64 -5.89 9.48
C PRO A 43 -5.01 -6.19 8.84
N THR A 44 -5.04 -7.17 7.95
CA THR A 44 -6.23 -7.57 7.19
C THR A 44 -7.36 -8.02 8.10
N ALA A 45 -7.02 -8.46 9.32
CA ALA A 45 -7.96 -8.85 10.36
C ALA A 45 -8.93 -7.73 10.78
N ASN A 46 -8.61 -6.46 10.54
CA ASN A 46 -9.44 -5.33 10.98
C ASN A 46 -10.08 -4.55 9.81
N ILE A 47 -9.82 -4.91 8.55
CA ILE A 47 -10.39 -4.15 7.41
C ILE A 47 -11.90 -4.24 7.42
N LYS A 48 -12.46 -5.46 7.48
CA LYS A 48 -13.91 -5.66 7.40
C LYS A 48 -14.64 -5.04 8.60
N ASP A 49 -14.10 -5.23 9.80
CA ASP A 49 -14.64 -4.66 11.03
C ASP A 49 -14.61 -3.13 11.02
N ASN A 50 -13.52 -2.51 10.52
CA ASN A 50 -13.44 -1.06 10.36
C ASN A 50 -14.40 -0.52 9.30
N LEU A 51 -14.69 -1.29 8.23
CA LEU A 51 -15.68 -0.90 7.21
C LEU A 51 -17.08 -0.89 7.78
N ASP A 52 -17.47 -1.98 8.47
CA ASP A 52 -18.79 -2.09 9.09
C ASP A 52 -18.98 -1.03 10.18
N LEU A 53 -17.94 -0.75 10.95
CA LEU A 53 -17.95 0.30 11.96
C LEU A 53 -18.10 1.70 11.33
N ALA A 54 -17.34 2.02 10.29
CA ALA A 54 -17.46 3.30 9.57
C ALA A 54 -18.84 3.46 8.94
N LEU A 55 -19.36 2.41 8.30
CA LEU A 55 -20.69 2.39 7.72
C LEU A 55 -21.76 2.61 8.79
N GLY A 56 -21.66 1.91 9.92
CA GLY A 56 -22.56 2.08 11.07
C GLY A 56 -22.57 3.50 11.60
N MET A 57 -21.40 4.14 11.74
CA MET A 57 -21.30 5.54 12.16
C MET A 57 -21.97 6.50 11.16
N MET A 58 -21.76 6.29 9.86
CA MET A 58 -22.36 7.12 8.81
C MET A 58 -23.88 6.95 8.71
N MET A 59 -24.39 5.75 9.01
CA MET A 59 -25.83 5.47 9.06
C MET A 59 -26.48 6.09 10.30
N GLN A 60 -25.80 6.10 11.44
CA GLN A 60 -26.29 6.73 12.68
C GLN A 60 -26.26 8.26 12.60
N ASP A 61 -25.16 8.83 12.11
CA ASP A 61 -25.02 10.28 11.91
C ASP A 61 -24.60 10.58 10.47
N ARG A 62 -25.59 11.00 9.67
CA ARG A 62 -25.38 11.36 8.27
C ARG A 62 -24.48 12.58 8.06
N ARG A 63 -24.19 13.36 9.12
CA ARG A 63 -23.33 14.56 9.07
C ARG A 63 -21.92 14.33 9.59
N ILE A 64 -21.61 13.12 10.09
CA ILE A 64 -20.32 12.81 10.71
C ILE A 64 -19.14 13.25 9.83
N SER A 65 -18.12 13.83 10.44
CA SER A 65 -16.90 14.30 9.75
C SER A 65 -15.87 13.19 9.62
N TYR A 66 -14.96 13.33 8.64
CA TYR A 66 -13.80 12.44 8.52
C TYR A 66 -12.95 12.43 9.79
N HIS A 67 -12.88 13.55 10.51
CA HIS A 67 -12.14 13.67 11.76
C HIS A 67 -12.76 12.81 12.87
N GLN A 68 -14.08 12.90 13.06
CA GLN A 68 -14.80 12.10 14.06
C GLN A 68 -14.74 10.60 13.75
N ILE A 69 -14.79 10.21 12.47
CA ILE A 69 -14.58 8.81 12.06
C ILE A 69 -13.16 8.37 12.44
N ALA A 70 -12.15 9.19 12.13
CA ALA A 70 -10.75 8.89 12.42
C ALA A 70 -10.49 8.74 13.93
N GLU A 71 -11.00 9.67 14.76
CA GLU A 71 -10.87 9.62 16.22
C GLU A 71 -11.53 8.38 16.81
N ARG A 72 -12.77 8.07 16.39
CA ARG A 72 -13.51 6.90 16.92
C ARG A 72 -12.87 5.57 16.55
N MET A 73 -12.24 5.49 15.38
CA MET A 73 -11.56 4.27 14.93
C MET A 73 -10.08 4.26 15.30
N GLY A 74 -9.54 5.33 15.90
CA GLY A 74 -8.12 5.44 16.25
C GLY A 74 -7.17 5.40 15.04
N ILE A 75 -7.62 5.88 13.89
CA ILE A 75 -6.83 5.89 12.64
C ILE A 75 -6.47 7.30 12.20
N SER A 76 -5.59 7.41 11.21
CA SER A 76 -5.32 8.70 10.59
C SER A 76 -6.52 9.19 9.75
N ILE A 77 -6.67 10.51 9.65
CA ILE A 77 -7.73 11.16 8.84
C ILE A 77 -7.64 10.71 7.38
N GLU A 78 -6.43 10.60 6.83
CA GLU A 78 -6.22 10.12 5.46
C GLU A 78 -6.74 8.69 5.26
N ARG A 79 -6.57 7.83 6.27
CA ARG A 79 -7.13 6.48 6.22
C ARG A 79 -8.64 6.47 6.30
N ALA A 80 -9.25 7.34 7.13
CA ALA A 80 -10.70 7.50 7.15
C ALA A 80 -11.24 7.97 5.79
N VAL A 81 -10.56 8.90 5.12
CA VAL A 81 -10.93 9.34 3.76
C VAL A 81 -10.84 8.19 2.76
N ASN A 82 -9.75 7.42 2.77
CA ASN A 82 -9.60 6.26 1.88
C ASN A 82 -10.68 5.20 2.14
N ILE A 83 -10.99 4.90 3.40
CA ILE A 83 -12.05 3.96 3.78
C ILE A 83 -13.40 4.41 3.20
N VAL A 84 -13.79 5.66 3.44
CA VAL A 84 -15.10 6.15 2.99
C VAL A 84 -15.19 6.22 1.46
N THR A 85 -14.14 6.70 0.80
CA THR A 85 -14.19 6.98 -0.66
C THR A 85 -13.82 5.80 -1.54
N LYS A 86 -12.83 4.98 -1.14
CA LYS A 86 -12.33 3.86 -1.94
C LYS A 86 -12.97 2.54 -1.55
N GLU A 87 -13.14 2.29 -0.27
CA GLU A 87 -13.64 1.00 0.22
C GLU A 87 -15.17 0.98 0.30
N LEU A 88 -15.78 2.00 0.92
CA LEU A 88 -17.24 2.12 1.02
C LEU A 88 -17.88 2.77 -0.21
N GLY A 89 -17.10 3.50 -1.02
CA GLY A 89 -17.61 4.17 -2.21
C GLY A 89 -18.57 5.32 -1.93
N PHE A 90 -18.51 5.96 -0.76
CA PHE A 90 -19.35 7.12 -0.45
C PHE A 90 -18.64 8.42 -0.80
N SER A 91 -19.46 9.41 -1.17
CA SER A 91 -19.06 10.79 -1.37
C SER A 91 -19.84 11.70 -0.43
N LYS A 92 -19.22 12.80 -0.02
CA LYS A 92 -19.91 13.82 0.79
C LYS A 92 -20.54 14.85 -0.15
N VAL A 93 -21.86 14.83 -0.27
CA VAL A 93 -22.64 15.83 -1.02
C VAL A 93 -23.26 16.78 0.00
N SER A 94 -22.73 18.00 0.06
CA SER A 94 -23.07 18.96 1.12
C SER A 94 -22.78 18.37 2.51
N ALA A 95 -23.80 18.27 3.39
CA ALA A 95 -23.68 17.67 4.71
C ALA A 95 -24.08 16.18 4.75
N TRP A 96 -24.27 15.53 3.59
CA TRP A 96 -24.83 14.18 3.48
C TRP A 96 -23.85 13.20 2.83
N TRP A 97 -23.88 11.94 3.27
CA TRP A 97 -23.17 10.83 2.64
C TRP A 97 -24.03 10.18 1.56
N VAL A 98 -23.49 10.09 0.34
CA VAL A 98 -24.17 9.53 -0.84
C VAL A 98 -23.28 8.45 -1.45
N PRO A 99 -23.79 7.22 -1.67
CA PRO A 99 -23.09 6.20 -2.45
C PRO A 99 -22.76 6.74 -3.83
N ARG A 100 -21.52 6.50 -4.28
CA ARG A 100 -21.01 6.98 -5.57
C ARG A 100 -21.32 6.03 -6.72
#